data_AF-A0A6J6ZIN2-F1
#
_entry.id   AF-A0A6J6ZIN2-F1
#
_cell.length_a   1.000
_cell.length_b   1.000
_cell.length_c   1.000
_cell.angle_alpha   90.00
_cell.angle_beta   90.00
_cell.angle_gamma   90.00
#
_symmetry.space_group_name_H-M   'P 1'
#
loop_
_entity.id
_entity.type
_entity.pdbx_description
1 polymer ?
#
loop_
_entity_poly.entity_id
_entity_poly.type
_entity_poly.pdbx_seq_one_letter_code
_entity_poly.pdbx_strand_id
1 'polypeptide(L)'
;MTDSIVAIRNAVKPHLARLEAGDTVLVAVSGGADSLALASAILTESKQYAITAIAVTIDHQLQSGSGAQAEKVEKQLKEMGYGKVIVEKVVVSTESGLEAGARDARYEALSACATQEKATKVFLGHTRDDQAETVLLGLARGSGTRSLSGMSVENGIYLRPLLQITREETVAACSELGIEPWNDPHNGNTDFSRVRVRNEVLPVMEEKLGPGISAALARSAGILRDDADALDEIAQSEISVSDLANLDCEHLSTLSRAIRSRVLRAALYAAGAPSGSITADHLVGVEALVTSWHGQGALSLPGGVKVERISGRLSLLAQP
;
A
#
# COMPACT_ATOMS: atom_id res chain seq x y z
N MET A 1 31.17 0.41 -2.00
CA MET A 1 29.84 0.73 -2.52
C MET A 1 29.45 -0.41 -3.44
N THR A 2 28.38 -1.13 -3.11
CA THR A 2 27.76 -2.05 -4.06
C THR A 2 27.23 -1.21 -5.22
N ASP A 3 27.45 -1.65 -6.44
CA ASP A 3 26.90 -1.04 -7.66
C ASP A 3 25.36 -0.93 -7.54
N SER A 4 24.80 0.23 -7.89
CA SER A 4 23.38 0.53 -7.63
C SER A 4 22.47 -0.38 -8.47
N ILE A 5 22.92 -0.74 -9.68
CA ILE A 5 22.29 -1.78 -10.52
C ILE A 5 22.24 -3.12 -9.79
N VAL A 6 23.30 -3.51 -9.09
CA VAL A 6 23.34 -4.78 -8.35
C VAL A 6 22.35 -4.75 -7.20
N ALA A 7 22.21 -3.62 -6.50
CA ALA A 7 21.25 -3.46 -5.41
C ALA A 7 19.80 -3.65 -5.89
N ILE A 8 19.37 -2.96 -6.94
CA ILE A 8 18.01 -3.09 -7.50
C ILE A 8 17.74 -4.50 -8.04
N ARG A 9 18.73 -5.15 -8.67
CA ARG A 9 18.59 -6.52 -9.18
C ARG A 9 18.46 -7.53 -8.04
N ASN A 10 19.24 -7.38 -6.99
CA ASN A 10 19.13 -8.25 -5.81
C ASN A 10 17.83 -8.05 -5.05
N ALA A 11 17.23 -6.85 -5.09
CA ALA A 11 15.93 -6.60 -4.50
C ALA A 11 14.79 -7.35 -5.22
N VAL A 12 14.86 -7.50 -6.56
CA VAL A 12 13.78 -8.16 -7.33
C VAL A 12 13.92 -9.69 -7.39
N LYS A 13 15.14 -10.23 -7.39
CA LYS A 13 15.41 -11.67 -7.56
C LYS A 13 14.60 -12.59 -6.65
N PRO A 14 14.54 -12.37 -5.31
CA PRO A 14 13.80 -13.26 -4.42
C PRO A 14 12.31 -13.34 -4.73
N HIS A 15 11.74 -12.28 -5.31
CA HIS A 15 10.33 -12.26 -5.68
C HIS A 15 10.06 -13.02 -6.98
N LEU A 16 10.94 -12.89 -7.97
CA LEU A 16 10.85 -13.64 -9.23
C LEU A 16 11.14 -15.13 -9.03
N ALA A 17 12.05 -15.49 -8.13
CA ALA A 17 12.40 -16.89 -7.84
C ALA A 17 11.26 -17.71 -7.23
N ARG A 18 10.20 -17.06 -6.72
CA ARG A 18 8.99 -17.71 -6.19
C ARG A 18 7.92 -17.95 -7.25
N LEU A 19 8.15 -17.51 -8.50
CA LEU A 19 7.22 -17.66 -9.62
C LEU A 19 7.61 -18.85 -10.48
N GLU A 20 6.66 -19.32 -11.30
CA GLU A 20 6.85 -20.47 -12.16
C GLU A 20 7.27 -20.06 -13.58
N ALA A 21 8.00 -20.95 -14.26
CA ALA A 21 8.37 -20.72 -15.65
C ALA A 21 7.12 -20.61 -16.53
N GLY A 22 7.05 -19.58 -17.36
CA GLY A 22 5.88 -19.26 -18.17
C GLY A 22 4.89 -18.29 -17.51
N ASP A 23 5.09 -17.93 -16.24
CA ASP A 23 4.28 -16.90 -15.59
C ASP A 23 4.43 -15.54 -16.28
N THR A 24 3.36 -14.74 -16.21
CA THR A 24 3.34 -13.35 -16.65
C THR A 24 3.34 -12.42 -15.44
N VAL A 25 4.16 -11.37 -15.49
CA VAL A 25 4.18 -10.31 -14.48
C VAL A 25 3.99 -8.95 -15.13
N LEU A 26 3.29 -8.05 -14.43
CA LEU A 26 3.19 -6.65 -14.82
C LEU A 26 4.20 -5.81 -14.05
N VAL A 27 4.74 -4.78 -14.69
CA VAL A 27 5.54 -3.74 -14.04
C VAL A 27 4.86 -2.40 -14.28
N ALA A 28 4.43 -1.73 -13.20
CA ALA A 28 3.85 -0.40 -13.31
C ALA A 28 4.96 0.65 -13.44
N VAL A 29 4.97 1.36 -14.57
CA VAL A 29 6.01 2.34 -14.92
C VAL A 29 5.39 3.72 -15.11
N SER A 30 5.83 4.70 -14.32
CA SER A 30 5.38 6.09 -14.47
C SER A 30 6.33 6.95 -15.31
N GLY A 31 7.53 6.43 -15.62
CA GLY A 31 8.60 7.18 -16.26
C GLY A 31 9.55 7.87 -15.28
N GLY A 32 9.26 7.85 -13.98
CA GLY A 32 10.20 8.29 -12.95
C GLY A 32 11.31 7.26 -12.69
N ALA A 33 12.40 7.70 -12.05
CA ALA A 33 13.61 6.92 -11.81
C ALA A 33 13.32 5.58 -11.11
N ASP A 34 12.53 5.59 -10.03
CA ASP A 34 12.21 4.37 -9.25
C ASP A 34 11.53 3.30 -10.10
N SER A 35 10.58 3.73 -10.95
CA SER A 35 9.81 2.83 -11.79
C SER A 35 10.59 2.31 -13.00
N LEU A 36 11.50 3.12 -13.54
CA LEU A 36 12.38 2.73 -14.65
C LEU A 36 13.52 1.81 -14.17
N ALA A 37 14.10 2.09 -13.00
CA ALA A 37 15.06 1.20 -12.36
C ALA A 37 14.43 -0.15 -12.00
N LEU A 38 13.20 -0.16 -11.48
CA LEU A 38 12.46 -1.40 -11.27
C LEU A 38 12.25 -2.16 -12.59
N ALA A 39 11.82 -1.48 -13.65
CA ALA A 39 11.58 -2.09 -14.95
C ALA A 39 12.85 -2.73 -15.52
N SER A 40 14.00 -2.05 -15.46
CA SER A 40 15.26 -2.60 -15.95
C SER A 40 15.71 -3.84 -15.17
N ALA A 41 15.54 -3.82 -13.84
CA ALA A 41 15.85 -4.97 -12.99
C ALA A 41 14.93 -6.17 -13.29
N ILE A 42 13.61 -5.95 -13.38
CA ILE A 42 12.65 -7.02 -13.69
C ILE A 42 12.92 -7.62 -15.07
N LEU A 43 13.12 -6.79 -16.10
CA LEU A 43 13.38 -7.26 -17.46
C LEU A 43 14.67 -8.09 -17.56
N THR A 44 15.69 -7.73 -16.78
CA THR A 44 16.96 -8.46 -16.77
C THR A 44 16.82 -9.79 -16.06
N GLU A 45 16.21 -9.79 -14.88
CA GLU A 45 16.13 -10.97 -14.01
C GLU A 45 15.06 -11.96 -14.46
N SER A 46 13.96 -11.52 -15.09
CA SER A 46 12.88 -12.40 -15.54
C SER A 46 13.34 -13.44 -16.57
N LYS A 47 14.36 -13.12 -17.37
CA LYS A 47 14.94 -14.01 -18.38
C LYS A 47 15.45 -15.31 -17.79
N GLN A 48 16.07 -15.26 -16.61
CA GLN A 48 16.63 -16.43 -15.94
C GLN A 48 15.53 -17.41 -15.50
N TYR A 49 14.34 -16.90 -15.20
CA TYR A 49 13.20 -17.68 -14.70
C TYR A 49 12.18 -18.02 -15.78
N ALA A 50 12.45 -17.68 -17.04
CA ALA A 50 11.48 -17.81 -18.16
C ALA A 50 10.13 -17.13 -17.86
N ILE A 51 10.16 -15.97 -17.18
CA ILE A 51 8.99 -15.17 -16.84
C ILE A 51 8.77 -14.10 -17.92
N THR A 52 7.54 -13.95 -18.36
CA THR A 52 7.14 -12.89 -19.29
C THR A 52 6.86 -11.60 -18.51
N ALA A 53 7.64 -10.55 -18.75
CA ALA A 53 7.43 -9.24 -18.15
C ALA A 53 6.72 -8.30 -19.13
N ILE A 54 5.60 -7.71 -18.70
CA ILE A 54 4.84 -6.69 -19.46
C ILE A 54 4.90 -5.38 -18.68
N ALA A 55 5.28 -4.29 -19.35
CA ALA A 55 5.26 -2.98 -18.73
C ALA A 55 3.89 -2.31 -18.91
N VAL A 56 3.41 -1.62 -17.88
CA VAL A 56 2.12 -0.91 -17.88
C VAL A 56 2.32 0.53 -17.43
N THR A 57 1.91 1.48 -18.27
CA THR A 57 1.93 2.92 -17.98
C THR A 57 0.50 3.42 -17.86
N ILE A 58 0.19 4.12 -16.76
CA ILE A 58 -1.15 4.70 -16.52
C ILE A 58 -1.12 6.20 -16.80
N ASP A 59 -1.85 6.62 -17.83
CA ASP A 59 -2.10 8.02 -18.14
C ASP A 59 -3.36 8.49 -17.40
N HIS A 60 -3.17 9.30 -16.36
CA HIS A 60 -4.26 9.83 -15.53
C HIS A 60 -4.99 11.01 -16.16
N GLN A 61 -4.52 11.51 -17.31
CA GLN A 61 -5.11 12.62 -18.06
C GLN A 61 -5.25 13.93 -17.26
N LEU A 62 -4.54 14.08 -16.14
CA LEU A 62 -4.64 15.22 -15.23
C LEU A 62 -3.94 16.49 -15.74
N GLN A 63 -3.06 16.35 -16.73
CA GLN A 63 -2.28 17.46 -17.27
C GLN A 63 -2.34 17.48 -18.80
N SER A 64 -2.24 18.67 -19.39
CA SER A 64 -1.98 18.82 -20.81
C SER A 64 -0.60 18.21 -21.15
N GLY A 65 -0.57 17.29 -22.10
CA GLY A 65 0.66 16.58 -22.51
C GLY A 65 0.96 15.27 -21.77
N SER A 66 0.10 14.86 -20.84
CA SER A 66 0.17 13.55 -20.15
C SER A 66 0.24 12.37 -21.13
N GLY A 67 -0.58 12.38 -22.19
CA GLY A 67 -0.52 11.37 -23.26
C GLY A 67 0.82 11.33 -24.00
N ALA A 68 1.40 12.49 -24.35
CA ALA A 68 2.71 12.55 -25.01
C ALA A 68 3.83 12.03 -24.08
N GLN A 69 3.68 12.20 -22.77
CA GLN A 69 4.60 11.64 -21.81
C GLN A 69 4.45 10.12 -21.70
N ALA A 70 3.22 9.59 -21.68
CA ALA A 70 2.98 8.15 -21.70
C ALA A 70 3.57 7.49 -22.95
N GLU A 71 3.45 8.13 -24.12
CA GLU A 71 4.08 7.68 -25.38
C GLU A 71 5.62 7.66 -25.29
N LYS A 72 6.24 8.64 -24.64
CA LYS A 72 7.70 8.64 -24.41
C LYS A 72 8.13 7.49 -23.51
N VAL A 73 7.39 7.22 -22.44
CA VAL A 73 7.67 6.10 -21.53
C VAL A 73 7.50 4.78 -22.28
N GLU A 74 6.47 4.64 -23.09
CA GLU A 74 6.26 3.46 -23.94
C GLU A 74 7.44 3.22 -24.88
N LYS A 75 7.91 4.27 -25.56
CA LYS A 75 9.07 4.19 -26.45
C LYS A 75 10.33 3.77 -25.69
N GLN A 76 10.61 4.40 -24.55
CA GLN A 76 11.78 4.08 -23.73
C GLN A 76 11.76 2.63 -23.22
N LEU A 77 10.58 2.10 -22.85
CA LEU A 77 10.43 0.71 -22.41
C LEU A 77 10.62 -0.29 -23.55
N LYS A 78 10.14 0.03 -24.76
CA LYS A 78 10.40 -0.78 -25.96
C LYS A 78 11.89 -0.79 -26.30
N GLU A 79 12.56 0.36 -26.23
CA GLU A 79 14.02 0.48 -26.44
C GLU A 79 14.82 -0.27 -25.36
N MET A 80 14.33 -0.32 -24.12
CA MET A 80 14.90 -1.12 -23.03
C MET A 80 14.79 -2.64 -23.30
N GLY A 81 13.84 -3.06 -24.14
CA GLY A 81 13.67 -4.45 -24.57
C GLY A 81 12.39 -5.14 -24.08
N TYR A 82 11.39 -4.39 -23.59
CA TYR A 82 10.08 -4.95 -23.32
C TYR A 82 9.37 -5.33 -24.63
N GLY A 83 9.01 -6.62 -24.76
CA GLY A 83 8.29 -7.12 -25.94
C GLY A 83 6.83 -6.65 -26.01
N LYS A 84 6.24 -6.29 -24.86
CA LYS A 84 4.88 -5.73 -24.75
C LYS A 84 4.85 -4.61 -23.72
N VAL A 85 4.25 -3.50 -24.11
CA VAL A 85 3.99 -2.34 -23.26
C VAL A 85 2.51 -1.96 -23.43
N ILE A 86 1.82 -1.74 -22.32
CA ILE A 86 0.42 -1.32 -22.28
C ILE A 86 0.38 0.12 -21.76
N VAL A 87 -0.34 0.99 -22.46
CA VAL A 87 -0.62 2.36 -22.03
C VAL A 87 -2.12 2.45 -21.80
N GLU A 88 -2.53 2.57 -20.54
CA GLU A 88 -3.94 2.64 -20.15
C GLU A 88 -4.29 4.06 -19.72
N LYS A 89 -5.39 4.59 -20.30
CA LYS A 89 -5.90 5.92 -19.97
C LYS A 89 -7.01 5.78 -18.94
N VAL A 90 -6.93 6.56 -17.86
CA VAL A 90 -7.91 6.51 -16.77
C VAL A 90 -8.54 7.88 -16.53
N VAL A 91 -9.82 7.85 -16.14
CA VAL A 91 -10.53 9.03 -15.68
C VAL A 91 -10.46 9.08 -14.15
N VAL A 92 -9.94 10.18 -13.63
CA VAL A 92 -9.79 10.36 -12.18
C VAL A 92 -11.06 11.01 -11.60
N SER A 93 -11.72 10.32 -10.68
CA SER A 93 -12.74 10.93 -9.83
C SER A 93 -12.09 11.84 -8.78
N THR A 94 -12.72 12.96 -8.44
CA THR A 94 -12.20 13.92 -7.44
C THR A 94 -13.00 13.92 -6.13
N GLU A 95 -13.99 13.05 -5.98
CA GLU A 95 -14.90 13.00 -4.82
C GLU A 95 -14.16 12.77 -3.48
N SER A 96 -13.12 11.94 -3.48
CA SER A 96 -12.26 11.65 -2.32
C SER A 96 -11.01 12.54 -2.25
N GLY A 97 -10.91 13.54 -3.13
CA GLY A 97 -9.71 14.34 -3.37
C GLY A 97 -8.84 13.77 -4.50
N LEU A 98 -8.08 14.66 -5.16
CA LEU A 98 -7.35 14.33 -6.39
C LEU A 98 -6.33 13.19 -6.22
N GLU A 99 -5.56 13.19 -5.12
CA GLU A 99 -4.52 12.18 -4.88
C GLU A 99 -5.13 10.79 -4.61
N ALA A 100 -6.24 10.75 -3.87
CA ALA A 100 -6.94 9.50 -3.57
C ALA A 100 -7.59 8.93 -4.83
N GLY A 101 -8.34 9.74 -5.57
CA GLY A 101 -8.97 9.30 -6.81
C GLY A 101 -7.97 8.87 -7.89
N ALA A 102 -6.83 9.57 -8.03
CA ALA A 102 -5.78 9.16 -8.95
C ALA A 102 -5.16 7.81 -8.54
N ARG A 103 -4.97 7.62 -7.24
CA ARG A 103 -4.48 6.35 -6.70
C ARG A 103 -5.48 5.22 -6.98
N ASP A 104 -6.77 5.43 -6.73
CA ASP A 104 -7.80 4.41 -6.92
C ASP A 104 -7.90 4.01 -8.39
N ALA A 105 -8.02 4.99 -9.29
CA ALA A 105 -8.05 4.77 -10.74
C ALA A 105 -6.81 3.99 -11.24
N ARG A 106 -5.62 4.29 -10.70
CA ARG A 106 -4.39 3.55 -11.01
C ARG A 106 -4.47 2.08 -10.59
N TYR A 107 -4.93 1.79 -9.38
CA TYR A 107 -4.98 0.41 -8.88
C TYR A 107 -6.07 -0.41 -9.59
N GLU A 108 -7.20 0.22 -9.94
CA GLU A 108 -8.25 -0.39 -10.75
C GLU A 108 -7.73 -0.76 -12.14
N ALA A 109 -7.09 0.18 -12.85
CA ALA A 109 -6.52 -0.08 -14.17
C ALA A 109 -5.43 -1.17 -14.14
N LEU A 110 -4.55 -1.16 -13.14
CA LEU A 110 -3.54 -2.20 -12.97
C LEU A 110 -4.18 -3.58 -12.69
N SER A 111 -5.26 -3.64 -11.91
CA SER A 111 -5.99 -4.89 -11.65
C SER A 111 -6.67 -5.42 -12.90
N ALA A 112 -7.28 -4.53 -13.69
CA ALA A 112 -7.90 -4.87 -14.97
C ALA A 112 -6.85 -5.43 -15.95
N CYS A 113 -5.71 -4.75 -16.08
CA CYS A 113 -4.59 -5.23 -16.89
C CYS A 113 -4.08 -6.59 -16.41
N ALA A 114 -3.93 -6.78 -15.09
CA ALA A 114 -3.46 -8.04 -14.53
C ALA A 114 -4.41 -9.20 -14.87
N THR A 115 -5.72 -8.94 -14.81
CA THR A 115 -6.75 -9.93 -15.17
C THR A 115 -6.70 -10.26 -16.67
N GLN A 116 -6.61 -9.24 -17.53
CA GLN A 116 -6.57 -9.40 -18.98
C GLN A 116 -5.33 -10.16 -19.45
N GLU A 117 -4.17 -9.86 -18.87
CA GLU A 117 -2.88 -10.48 -19.21
C GLU A 117 -2.60 -11.77 -18.43
N LYS A 118 -3.55 -12.19 -17.56
CA LYS A 118 -3.40 -13.32 -16.64
C LYS A 118 -2.10 -13.24 -15.84
N ALA A 119 -1.74 -12.04 -15.41
CA ALA A 119 -0.52 -11.79 -14.66
C ALA A 119 -0.65 -12.31 -13.23
N THR A 120 0.37 -13.02 -12.75
CA THR A 120 0.41 -13.56 -11.39
C THR A 120 0.72 -12.47 -10.37
N LYS A 121 1.53 -11.47 -10.76
CA LYS A 121 1.96 -10.35 -9.91
C LYS A 121 2.09 -9.03 -10.67
N VAL A 122 1.97 -7.94 -9.94
CA VAL A 122 2.15 -6.55 -10.38
C VAL A 122 3.23 -5.88 -9.54
N PHE A 123 4.35 -5.52 -10.14
CA PHE A 123 5.48 -4.87 -9.49
C PHE A 123 5.33 -3.33 -9.51
N LEU A 124 5.57 -2.70 -8.36
CA LEU A 124 5.45 -1.25 -8.15
C LEU A 124 6.77 -0.68 -7.59
N GLY A 125 7.24 0.42 -8.17
CA GLY A 125 8.51 1.08 -7.82
C GLY A 125 8.43 1.99 -6.59
N HIS A 126 7.94 1.48 -5.45
CA HIS A 126 7.99 2.23 -4.18
C HIS A 126 9.32 1.94 -3.47
N THR A 127 9.95 3.00 -2.98
CA THR A 127 11.27 3.01 -2.34
C THR A 127 11.18 3.08 -0.82
N ARG A 128 12.35 3.02 -0.16
CA ARG A 128 12.49 3.27 1.29
C ARG A 128 12.01 4.66 1.69
N ASP A 129 12.22 5.65 0.84
CA ASP A 129 11.79 7.02 1.07
C ASP A 129 10.27 7.14 1.06
N ASP A 130 9.59 6.48 0.10
CA ASP A 130 8.12 6.39 0.08
C ASP A 130 7.58 5.68 1.35
N GLN A 131 8.34 4.73 1.89
CA GLN A 131 8.00 4.07 3.14
C GLN A 131 8.07 5.03 4.33
N ALA A 132 9.15 5.81 4.44
CA ALA A 132 9.31 6.82 5.49
C ALA A 132 8.20 7.88 5.42
N GLU A 133 7.88 8.37 4.22
CA GLU A 133 6.76 9.28 4.00
C GLU A 133 5.44 8.69 4.48
N THR A 134 5.17 7.43 4.14
CA THR A 134 3.93 6.74 4.53
C THR A 134 3.83 6.61 6.04
N VAL A 135 4.93 6.28 6.73
CA VAL A 135 4.97 6.17 8.19
C VAL A 135 4.70 7.52 8.85
N LEU A 136 5.33 8.61 8.39
CA LEU A 136 5.12 9.95 8.94
C LEU A 136 3.70 10.46 8.73
N LEU A 137 3.13 10.26 7.53
CA LEU A 137 1.73 10.59 7.27
C LEU A 137 0.77 9.72 8.11
N GLY A 138 1.15 8.47 8.37
CA GLY A 138 0.44 7.59 9.30
C GLY A 138 0.45 8.17 10.71
N LEU A 139 1.63 8.51 11.25
CA LEU A 139 1.79 9.11 12.59
C LEU A 139 0.93 10.36 12.77
N ALA A 140 0.95 11.27 11.80
CA ALA A 140 0.20 12.52 11.84
C ALA A 140 -1.33 12.32 11.94
N ARG A 141 -1.86 11.18 11.49
CA ARG A 141 -3.30 10.88 11.49
C ARG A 141 -3.79 10.16 12.74
N GLY A 142 -2.93 9.88 13.73
CA GLY A 142 -3.33 9.15 14.94
C GLY A 142 -3.50 7.65 14.68
N SER A 143 -2.42 7.01 14.24
CA SER A 143 -2.42 5.65 13.70
C SER A 143 -2.04 4.56 14.70
N GLY A 144 -2.77 3.44 14.67
CA GLY A 144 -2.37 2.20 15.34
C GLY A 144 -1.22 1.47 14.63
N THR A 145 -0.70 0.41 15.24
CA THR A 145 0.45 -0.38 14.75
C THR A 145 0.36 -0.72 13.26
N ARG A 146 -0.82 -1.15 12.79
CA ARG A 146 -1.04 -1.48 11.37
C ARG A 146 -0.77 -0.31 10.43
N SER A 147 -1.18 0.90 10.76
CA SER A 147 -0.94 2.07 9.90
C SER A 147 0.51 2.56 9.97
N LEU A 148 1.15 2.40 11.13
CA LEU A 148 2.58 2.70 11.31
C LEU A 148 3.52 1.65 10.67
N SER A 149 3.01 0.47 10.33
CA SER A 149 3.78 -0.56 9.59
C SER A 149 4.11 -0.18 8.14
N GLY A 150 3.58 0.95 7.66
CA GLY A 150 3.80 1.46 6.30
C GLY A 150 3.23 0.55 5.22
N MET A 151 3.86 0.53 4.03
CA MET A 151 3.52 -0.38 2.94
C MET A 151 4.10 -1.77 3.18
N SER A 152 3.37 -2.81 2.76
CA SER A 152 3.88 -4.17 2.71
C SER A 152 4.67 -4.41 1.42
N VAL A 153 5.67 -5.29 1.51
CA VAL A 153 6.40 -5.77 0.33
C VAL A 153 5.45 -6.51 -0.61
N GLU A 154 4.53 -7.29 -0.07
CA GLU A 154 3.52 -8.03 -0.83
C GLU A 154 2.11 -7.71 -0.31
N ASN A 155 1.19 -7.40 -1.20
CA ASN A 155 -0.23 -7.24 -0.89
C ASN A 155 -1.07 -7.82 -2.02
N GLY A 156 -1.57 -9.05 -1.85
CA GLY A 156 -2.27 -9.78 -2.89
C GLY A 156 -1.40 -9.97 -4.14
N ILE A 157 -1.81 -9.38 -5.27
CA ILE A 157 -1.04 -9.42 -6.52
C ILE A 157 0.08 -8.39 -6.56
N TYR A 158 0.10 -7.39 -5.67
CA TYR A 158 1.06 -6.29 -5.75
C TYR A 158 2.35 -6.55 -4.99
N LEU A 159 3.49 -6.28 -5.63
CA LEU A 159 4.83 -6.41 -5.08
C LEU A 159 5.59 -5.08 -5.09
N ARG A 160 6.30 -4.77 -4.00
CA ARG A 160 7.13 -3.57 -3.82
C ARG A 160 8.55 -3.98 -3.42
N PRO A 161 9.34 -4.53 -4.34
CA PRO A 161 10.66 -5.07 -4.02
C PRO A 161 11.66 -3.98 -3.56
N LEU A 162 11.45 -2.73 -3.96
CA LEU A 162 12.38 -1.63 -3.71
C LEU A 162 12.19 -0.94 -2.35
N LEU A 163 11.34 -1.45 -1.43
CA LEU A 163 11.09 -0.79 -0.14
C LEU A 163 12.33 -0.66 0.78
N GLN A 164 13.43 -1.35 0.47
CA GLN A 164 14.71 -1.21 1.17
C GLN A 164 15.74 -0.38 0.41
N ILE A 165 15.46 -0.07 -0.86
CA ILE A 165 16.31 0.70 -1.77
C ILE A 165 15.93 2.18 -1.67
N THR A 166 16.93 3.07 -1.69
CA THR A 166 16.69 4.51 -1.63
C THR A 166 16.37 5.10 -2.99
N ARG A 167 15.77 6.29 -2.98
CA ARG A 167 15.60 7.08 -4.20
C ARG A 167 16.94 7.46 -4.85
N GLU A 168 17.98 7.69 -4.06
CA GLU A 168 19.32 7.97 -4.59
C GLU A 168 19.88 6.74 -5.32
N GLU A 169 19.68 5.54 -4.79
CA GLU A 169 20.12 4.29 -5.42
C GLU A 169 19.37 4.02 -6.73
N THR A 170 18.06 4.29 -6.82
CA THR A 170 17.32 4.14 -8.08
C THR A 170 17.75 5.16 -9.14
N VAL A 171 18.00 6.41 -8.73
CA VAL A 171 18.55 7.45 -9.62
C VAL A 171 19.95 7.09 -10.10
N ALA A 172 20.82 6.62 -9.20
CA ALA A 172 22.17 6.18 -9.55
C ALA A 172 22.12 4.99 -10.52
N ALA A 173 21.26 4.01 -10.28
CA ALA A 173 21.10 2.88 -11.18
C ALA A 173 20.59 3.29 -12.58
N CYS A 174 19.65 4.25 -12.65
CA CYS A 174 19.24 4.83 -13.94
C CYS A 174 20.43 5.48 -14.67
N SER A 175 21.26 6.24 -13.96
CA SER A 175 22.45 6.87 -14.53
C SER A 175 23.48 5.85 -15.03
N GLU A 176 23.76 4.80 -14.25
CA GLU A 176 24.67 3.71 -14.61
C GLU A 176 24.18 2.94 -15.85
N LEU A 177 22.85 2.83 -16.04
CA LEU A 177 22.22 2.18 -17.19
C LEU A 177 22.05 3.10 -18.41
N GLY A 178 22.36 4.39 -18.30
CA GLY A 178 22.09 5.39 -19.35
C GLY A 178 20.60 5.62 -19.60
N ILE A 179 19.75 5.40 -18.59
CA ILE A 179 18.31 5.63 -18.64
C ILE A 179 18.02 7.03 -18.13
N GLU A 180 17.48 7.89 -18.98
CA GLU A 180 17.03 9.24 -18.63
C GLU A 180 15.61 9.21 -18.04
N PRO A 181 15.42 9.45 -16.73
CA PRO A 181 14.11 9.47 -16.12
C PRO A 181 13.37 10.76 -16.42
N TRP A 182 12.05 10.68 -16.54
CA TRP A 182 11.23 11.87 -16.60
C TRP A 182 11.11 12.50 -15.21
N ASN A 183 11.43 13.78 -15.12
CA ASN A 183 11.23 14.59 -13.93
C ASN A 183 9.91 15.37 -14.07
N ASP A 184 8.80 14.81 -13.54
CA ASP A 184 7.48 15.45 -13.59
C ASP A 184 7.49 16.77 -12.79
N PRO A 185 7.14 17.91 -13.41
CA PRO A 185 7.03 19.20 -12.71
C PRO A 185 6.06 19.21 -11.53
N HIS A 186 5.03 18.37 -11.52
CA HIS A 186 4.07 18.27 -10.41
C HIS A 186 4.63 17.54 -9.17
N ASN A 187 5.76 16.83 -9.29
CA ASN A 187 6.43 16.23 -8.15
C ASN A 187 6.92 17.27 -7.11
N GLY A 188 6.94 18.55 -7.48
CA GLY A 188 7.27 19.67 -6.59
C GLY A 188 6.08 20.38 -5.96
N ASN A 189 4.82 19.97 -6.24
CA ASN A 189 3.66 20.69 -5.69
C ASN A 189 3.45 20.39 -4.20
N THR A 190 3.75 21.39 -3.35
CA THR A 190 3.63 21.35 -1.89
C THR A 190 2.19 21.30 -1.38
N ASP A 191 1.17 21.41 -2.23
CA ASP A 191 -0.23 21.16 -1.83
C ASP A 191 -0.45 19.69 -1.45
N PHE A 192 0.35 18.78 -2.01
CA PHE A 192 0.32 17.36 -1.68
C PHE A 192 1.11 17.07 -0.40
N SER A 193 0.46 16.37 0.54
CA SER A 193 1.05 16.07 1.85
C SER A 193 2.35 15.26 1.74
N ARG A 194 2.43 14.33 0.78
CA ARG A 194 3.65 13.56 0.52
C ARG A 194 4.82 14.44 0.08
N VAL A 195 4.56 15.42 -0.79
CA VAL A 195 5.59 16.35 -1.28
C VAL A 195 6.13 17.19 -0.13
N ARG A 196 5.28 17.70 0.77
CA ARG A 196 5.75 18.41 1.97
C ARG A 196 6.58 17.51 2.88
N VAL A 197 6.17 16.25 3.08
CA VAL A 197 6.95 15.33 3.91
C VAL A 197 8.34 15.09 3.31
N ARG A 198 8.42 14.89 2.00
CA ARG A 198 9.67 14.67 1.26
C ARG A 198 10.59 15.89 1.24
N ASN A 199 10.04 17.07 0.93
CA ASN A 199 10.85 18.26 0.65
C ASN A 199 11.09 19.15 1.86
N GLU A 200 10.28 19.04 2.92
CA GLU A 200 10.35 19.91 4.10
C GLU A 200 10.57 19.11 5.38
N VAL A 201 9.71 18.13 5.67
CA VAL A 201 9.71 17.45 6.98
C VAL A 201 10.92 16.53 7.14
N LEU A 202 11.15 15.59 6.22
CA LEU A 202 12.26 14.65 6.30
C LEU A 202 13.62 15.38 6.30
N PRO A 203 13.88 16.36 5.42
CA PRO A 203 15.13 17.13 5.47
C PRO A 203 15.35 17.84 6.81
N VAL A 204 14.32 18.48 7.37
CA VAL A 204 14.42 19.13 8.69
C VAL A 204 14.70 18.10 9.78
N MET A 205 14.06 16.93 9.75
CA MET A 205 14.33 15.86 10.72
C MET A 205 15.77 15.37 10.61
N GLU A 206 16.29 15.15 9.39
CA GLU A 206 17.67 14.74 9.20
C GLU A 206 18.67 15.81 9.65
N GLU A 207 18.38 17.09 9.38
CA GLU A 207 19.21 18.21 9.82
C GLU A 207 19.24 18.34 11.35
N LYS A 208 18.09 18.18 12.02
CA LYS A 208 17.96 18.45 13.47
C LYS A 208 18.20 17.24 14.36
N LEU A 209 17.89 16.03 13.90
CA LEU A 209 17.98 14.79 14.70
C LEU A 209 19.14 13.89 14.25
N GLY A 210 19.73 14.17 13.08
CA GLY A 210 20.83 13.41 12.51
C GLY A 210 20.43 12.59 11.29
N PRO A 211 21.41 12.14 10.49
CA PRO A 211 21.16 11.45 9.22
C PRO A 211 20.51 10.08 9.42
N GLY A 212 19.78 9.61 8.40
CA GLY A 212 19.26 8.25 8.37
C GLY A 212 17.88 8.08 9.01
N ILE A 213 17.11 9.18 9.12
CA ILE A 213 15.73 9.17 9.62
C ILE A 213 14.85 8.29 8.73
N SER A 214 14.96 8.41 7.40
CA SER A 214 14.20 7.56 6.48
C SER A 214 14.46 6.08 6.70
N ALA A 215 15.72 5.69 6.92
CA ALA A 215 16.09 4.31 7.21
C ALA A 215 15.57 3.84 8.59
N ALA A 216 15.62 4.71 9.61
CA ALA A 216 15.09 4.39 10.94
C ALA A 216 13.56 4.21 10.93
N LEU A 217 12.84 5.05 10.20
CA LEU A 217 11.39 4.94 10.01
C LEU A 217 11.03 3.66 9.27
N ALA A 218 11.73 3.34 8.17
CA ALA A 218 11.49 2.10 7.43
C ALA A 218 11.75 0.84 8.28
N ARG A 219 12.83 0.82 9.08
CA ARG A 219 13.09 -0.28 10.04
C ARG A 219 12.00 -0.40 11.09
N SER A 220 11.56 0.72 11.66
CA SER A 220 10.47 0.74 12.66
C SER A 220 9.17 0.22 12.06
N ALA A 221 8.86 0.59 10.81
CA ALA A 221 7.71 0.07 10.08
C ALA A 221 7.80 -1.46 9.88
N GLY A 222 9.00 -2.00 9.62
CA GLY A 222 9.23 -3.44 9.52
C GLY A 222 8.91 -4.18 10.81
N ILE A 223 9.45 -3.70 11.95
CA ILE A 223 9.18 -4.31 13.26
C ILE A 223 7.68 -4.24 13.60
N LEU A 224 7.06 -3.08 13.38
CA LEU A 224 5.63 -2.90 13.62
C LEU A 224 4.76 -3.75 12.69
N ARG A 225 5.27 -4.14 11.52
CA ARG A 225 4.59 -5.07 10.61
C ARG A 225 4.58 -6.47 11.19
N ASP A 226 5.72 -6.98 11.62
CA ASP A 226 5.82 -8.32 12.22
C ASP A 226 4.88 -8.46 13.42
N ASP A 227 4.85 -7.43 14.29
CA ASP A 227 3.93 -7.37 15.42
C ASP A 227 2.46 -7.30 14.97
N ALA A 228 2.15 -6.47 13.96
CA ALA A 228 0.80 -6.32 13.47
C ALA A 228 0.27 -7.58 12.79
N ASP A 229 1.09 -8.26 12.00
CA ASP A 229 0.76 -9.51 11.30
C ASP A 229 0.50 -10.64 12.32
N ALA A 230 1.36 -10.79 13.35
CA ALA A 230 1.13 -11.76 14.42
C ALA A 230 -0.19 -11.51 15.18
N LEU A 231 -0.51 -10.25 15.48
CA LEU A 231 -1.77 -9.90 16.14
C LEU A 231 -2.98 -10.11 15.20
N ASP A 232 -2.82 -9.87 13.90
CA ASP A 232 -3.86 -10.11 12.91
C ASP A 232 -4.14 -11.62 12.75
N GLU A 233 -3.10 -12.47 12.79
CA GLU A 233 -3.26 -13.94 12.77
C GLU A 233 -4.03 -14.46 13.98
N ILE A 234 -3.68 -14.01 15.19
CA ILE A 234 -4.41 -14.39 16.43
C ILE A 234 -5.87 -13.89 16.37
N ALA A 235 -6.10 -12.67 15.88
CA ALA A 235 -7.46 -12.18 15.70
C ALA A 235 -8.23 -12.97 14.64
N GLN A 236 -7.56 -13.41 13.56
CA GLN A 236 -8.18 -14.18 12.50
C GLN A 236 -8.62 -15.56 12.99
N SER A 237 -7.88 -16.21 13.89
CA SER A 237 -8.34 -17.46 14.51
C SER A 237 -9.62 -17.27 15.31
N GLU A 238 -9.72 -16.18 16.09
CA GLU A 238 -10.95 -15.82 16.83
C GLU A 238 -12.12 -15.52 15.89
N ILE A 239 -11.87 -14.77 14.81
CA ILE A 239 -12.86 -14.42 13.79
C ILE A 239 -13.41 -15.68 13.11
N SER A 240 -12.54 -16.62 12.76
CA SER A 240 -12.92 -17.80 11.96
C SER A 240 -13.91 -18.74 12.64
N VAL A 241 -13.96 -18.72 13.97
CA VAL A 241 -14.84 -19.57 14.79
C VAL A 241 -16.02 -18.80 15.39
N SER A 242 -16.10 -17.50 15.15
CA SER A 242 -17.12 -16.61 15.72
C SER A 242 -18.24 -16.30 14.73
N ASP A 243 -19.46 -16.18 15.23
CA ASP A 243 -20.55 -15.52 14.50
C ASP A 243 -20.38 -14.00 14.63
N LEU A 244 -19.84 -13.38 13.58
CA LEU A 244 -19.57 -11.93 13.55
C LEU A 244 -20.82 -11.06 13.64
N ALA A 245 -22.03 -11.58 13.40
CA ALA A 245 -23.26 -10.83 13.60
C ALA A 245 -23.69 -10.83 15.08
N ASN A 246 -23.18 -11.76 15.88
CA ASN A 246 -23.65 -12.01 17.24
C ASN A 246 -22.53 -12.57 18.12
N LEU A 247 -21.72 -11.69 18.70
CA LEU A 247 -20.53 -12.07 19.46
C LEU A 247 -20.81 -12.24 20.96
N ASP A 248 -20.21 -13.23 21.60
CA ASP A 248 -20.31 -13.42 23.05
C ASP A 248 -19.43 -12.39 23.80
N CYS A 249 -20.04 -11.52 24.61
CA CYS A 249 -19.29 -10.51 25.35
C CYS A 249 -18.40 -11.11 26.45
N GLU A 250 -18.77 -12.25 27.04
CA GLU A 250 -17.95 -12.90 28.05
C GLU A 250 -16.65 -13.39 27.43
N HIS A 251 -16.74 -14.16 26.33
CA HIS A 251 -15.58 -14.58 25.56
C HIS A 251 -14.69 -13.41 25.12
N LEU A 252 -15.29 -12.38 24.50
CA LEU A 252 -14.53 -11.19 24.06
C LEU A 252 -13.79 -10.51 25.22
N SER A 253 -14.37 -10.48 26.42
CA SER A 253 -13.73 -9.86 27.60
C SER A 253 -12.46 -10.59 28.05
N THR A 254 -12.33 -11.89 27.74
CA THR A 254 -11.12 -12.68 28.03
C THR A 254 -9.96 -12.35 27.10
N LEU A 255 -10.26 -11.85 25.89
CA LEU A 255 -9.25 -11.49 24.91
C LEU A 255 -8.49 -10.23 25.34
N SER A 256 -7.22 -10.11 24.94
CA SER A 256 -6.51 -8.85 25.08
C SER A 256 -7.16 -7.77 24.20
N ARG A 257 -7.11 -6.50 24.61
CA ARG A 257 -7.71 -5.38 23.86
C ARG A 257 -7.20 -5.32 22.41
N ALA A 258 -5.93 -5.67 22.19
CA ALA A 258 -5.33 -5.67 20.85
C ALA A 258 -5.99 -6.68 19.90
N ILE A 259 -6.40 -7.85 20.42
CA ILE A 259 -7.10 -8.88 19.66
C ILE A 259 -8.59 -8.54 19.57
N ARG A 260 -9.23 -8.21 20.69
CA ARG A 260 -10.66 -7.87 20.72
C ARG A 260 -11.00 -6.72 19.75
N SER A 261 -10.23 -5.64 19.73
CA SER A 261 -10.48 -4.52 18.83
C SER A 261 -10.41 -4.91 17.34
N ARG A 262 -9.61 -5.92 16.97
CA ARG A 262 -9.54 -6.46 15.60
C ARG A 262 -10.77 -7.29 15.27
N VAL A 263 -11.20 -8.17 16.19
CA VAL A 263 -12.44 -8.95 16.05
C VAL A 263 -13.65 -8.02 15.92
N LEU A 264 -13.76 -7.01 16.78
CA LEU A 264 -14.83 -6.01 16.73
C LEU A 264 -14.81 -5.24 15.41
N ARG A 265 -13.64 -4.81 14.93
CA ARG A 265 -13.53 -4.13 13.64
C ARG A 265 -13.95 -5.03 12.47
N ALA A 266 -13.54 -6.30 12.48
CA ALA A 266 -13.95 -7.26 11.46
C ALA A 266 -15.48 -7.47 11.46
N ALA A 267 -16.09 -7.57 12.64
CA ALA A 267 -17.53 -7.68 12.78
C ALA A 267 -18.27 -6.45 12.24
N LEU A 268 -17.76 -5.24 12.51
CA LEU A 268 -18.32 -4.00 11.97
C LEU A 268 -18.28 -3.94 10.44
N TYR A 269 -17.17 -4.34 9.83
CA TYR A 269 -17.06 -4.40 8.38
C TYR A 269 -17.95 -5.49 7.78
N ALA A 270 -18.03 -6.67 8.42
CA ALA A 270 -18.95 -7.73 8.01
C ALA A 270 -20.42 -7.30 8.10
N ALA A 271 -20.76 -6.42 9.04
CA ALA A 271 -22.09 -5.83 9.19
C ALA A 271 -22.40 -4.70 8.19
N GLY A 272 -21.44 -4.30 7.34
CA GLY A 272 -21.65 -3.32 6.26
C GLY A 272 -21.01 -1.95 6.46
N ALA A 273 -20.19 -1.75 7.50
CA ALA A 273 -19.45 -0.50 7.65
C ALA A 273 -18.45 -0.35 6.48
N PRO A 274 -18.35 0.83 5.83
CA PRO A 274 -17.39 1.04 4.76
C PRO A 274 -15.95 0.82 5.24
N SER A 275 -15.11 0.21 4.42
CA SER A 275 -13.70 0.00 4.74
C SER A 275 -13.03 1.32 5.10
N GLY A 276 -12.27 1.33 6.19
CA GLY A 276 -11.57 2.54 6.67
C GLY A 276 -12.43 3.59 7.40
N SER A 277 -13.75 3.40 7.50
CA SER A 277 -14.65 4.36 8.18
C SER A 277 -14.64 4.27 9.71
N ILE A 278 -14.16 3.15 10.27
CA ILE A 278 -14.16 2.90 11.72
C ILE A 278 -12.95 3.58 12.38
N THR A 279 -13.22 4.61 13.18
CA THR A 279 -12.23 5.37 13.95
C THR A 279 -11.93 4.72 15.31
N ALA A 280 -10.92 5.24 16.02
CA ALA A 280 -10.64 4.81 17.39
C ALA A 280 -11.81 5.10 18.34
N ASP A 281 -12.48 6.25 18.18
CA ASP A 281 -13.62 6.65 19.02
C ASP A 281 -14.81 5.71 18.82
N HIS A 282 -15.11 5.31 17.58
CA HIS A 282 -16.11 4.28 17.29
C HIS A 282 -15.80 2.98 18.04
N LEU A 283 -14.54 2.52 17.99
CA LEU A 283 -14.13 1.31 18.69
C LEU A 283 -14.20 1.43 20.20
N VAL A 284 -13.87 2.58 20.78
CA VAL A 284 -13.98 2.81 22.23
C VAL A 284 -15.43 2.63 22.71
N GLY A 285 -16.40 3.15 21.96
CA GLY A 285 -17.82 2.95 22.27
C GLY A 285 -18.21 1.47 22.25
N VAL A 286 -17.84 0.74 21.20
CA VAL A 286 -18.17 -0.69 21.07
C VAL A 286 -17.46 -1.54 22.14
N GLU A 287 -16.21 -1.24 22.46
CA GLU A 287 -15.44 -1.87 23.54
C GLU A 287 -16.12 -1.70 24.92
N ALA A 288 -16.75 -0.54 25.16
CA ALA A 288 -17.46 -0.28 26.41
C ALA A 288 -18.70 -1.17 26.57
N LEU A 289 -19.39 -1.53 25.48
CA LEU A 289 -20.49 -2.50 25.51
C LEU A 289 -20.04 -3.89 25.98
N VAL A 290 -18.80 -4.26 25.68
CA VAL A 290 -18.22 -5.55 26.11
C VAL A 290 -17.74 -5.48 27.55
N THR A 291 -16.87 -4.52 27.86
CA THR A 291 -16.03 -4.53 29.07
C THR A 291 -16.53 -3.64 30.21
N SER A 292 -17.38 -2.66 29.92
CA SER A 292 -17.84 -1.65 30.89
C SER A 292 -19.36 -1.49 30.85
N TRP A 293 -20.08 -2.61 30.70
CA TRP A 293 -21.54 -2.59 30.56
C TRP A 293 -22.26 -2.15 31.84
N HIS A 294 -23.16 -1.17 31.69
CA HIS A 294 -23.99 -0.62 32.75
C HIS A 294 -25.40 -0.23 32.24
N GLY A 295 -25.85 -0.84 31.13
CA GLY A 295 -27.14 -0.54 30.50
C GLY A 295 -27.08 0.51 29.39
N GLN A 296 -25.93 0.67 28.73
CA GLN A 296 -25.80 1.58 27.58
C GLN A 296 -26.79 1.22 26.46
N GLY A 297 -27.28 2.23 25.75
CA GLY A 297 -28.10 2.02 24.55
C GLY A 297 -27.28 1.53 23.35
N ALA A 298 -27.98 1.34 22.23
CA ALA A 298 -27.35 1.01 20.96
C ALA A 298 -26.44 2.13 20.43
N LEU A 299 -25.41 1.76 19.71
CA LEU A 299 -24.50 2.64 18.99
C LEU A 299 -24.81 2.61 17.49
N SER A 300 -24.88 3.78 16.88
CA SER A 300 -24.94 3.94 15.42
C SER A 300 -23.54 4.23 14.89
N LEU A 301 -23.13 3.49 13.87
CA LEU A 301 -21.79 3.51 13.29
C LEU A 301 -21.88 3.78 11.78
N PRO A 302 -20.75 4.13 11.14
CA PRO A 302 -20.71 4.37 9.70
C PRO A 302 -21.32 3.24 8.88
N GLY A 303 -21.96 3.59 7.76
CA GLY A 303 -22.68 2.63 6.91
C GLY A 303 -24.03 2.18 7.46
N GLY A 304 -24.57 2.87 8.47
CA GLY A 304 -25.83 2.49 9.11
C GLY A 304 -25.73 1.25 10.00
N VAL A 305 -24.51 0.81 10.34
CA VAL A 305 -24.31 -0.33 11.24
C VAL A 305 -24.78 0.06 12.64
N LYS A 306 -25.68 -0.75 13.21
CA LYS A 306 -26.14 -0.61 14.59
C LYS A 306 -25.53 -1.71 15.44
N VAL A 307 -24.99 -1.35 16.60
CA VAL A 307 -24.40 -2.30 17.56
C VAL A 307 -25.04 -2.12 18.93
N GLU A 308 -25.51 -3.20 19.53
CA GLU A 308 -26.08 -3.19 20.87
C GLU A 308 -25.79 -4.49 21.62
N ARG A 309 -25.74 -4.41 22.96
CA ARG A 309 -25.61 -5.60 23.81
C ARG A 309 -26.98 -6.09 24.24
N ILE A 310 -27.34 -7.31 23.85
CA ILE A 310 -28.60 -7.98 24.19
C ILE A 310 -28.26 -9.31 24.85
N SER A 311 -28.76 -9.53 26.06
CA SER A 311 -28.63 -10.81 26.79
C SER A 311 -27.19 -11.35 26.85
N GLY A 312 -26.20 -10.47 27.07
CA GLY A 312 -24.79 -10.84 27.15
C GLY A 312 -24.07 -11.00 25.81
N ARG A 313 -24.74 -10.78 24.69
CA ARG A 313 -24.14 -10.83 23.35
C ARG A 313 -24.15 -9.47 22.67
N LEU A 314 -23.13 -9.22 21.87
CA LEU A 314 -23.01 -8.04 21.03
C LEU A 314 -23.67 -8.35 19.67
N SER A 315 -24.82 -7.73 19.43
CA SER A 315 -25.59 -7.85 18.18
C SER A 315 -25.20 -6.76 17.21
N LEU A 316 -24.85 -7.13 15.98
CA LEU A 316 -24.48 -6.21 14.90
C LEU A 316 -25.48 -6.35 13.76
N LEU A 317 -26.18 -5.27 13.42
CA LEU A 317 -27.20 -5.24 12.38
C LEU A 317 -26.88 -4.15 11.36
N ALA A 318 -26.95 -4.50 10.07
CA ALA A 318 -27.04 -3.50 9.01
C ALA A 318 -28.41 -2.82 9.12
N GLN A 319 -28.47 -1.49 9.12
CA GLN A 319 -29.73 -0.83 8.81
C GLN A 319 -30.06 -1.06 7.33
N PRO A 320 -31.31 -1.45 7.00
CA PRO A 320 -31.75 -1.61 5.62
C PRO A 320 -31.74 -0.29 4.85
#